data_AF-A0A226DRB5-F1
#
_entry.id   AF-A0A226DRB5-F1
#
_cell.length_a   1.000
_cell.length_b   1.000
_cell.length_c   1.000
_cell.angle_alpha   90.00
_cell.angle_beta   90.00
_cell.angle_gamma   90.00
#
_symmetry.space_group_name_H-M   'P 1'
#
loop_
_entity.id
_entity.type
_entity.pdbx_description
1 polymer ?
#
loop_
_entity_poly.entity_id
_entity_poly.type
_entity_poly.pdbx_seq_one_letter_code
_entity_poly.pdbx_strand_id
1 'polypeptide(L)'
;MTYDGSPHLKYLPWYFIVFVLFYGVTSACSAYVVYWQYHAPREELSIAHSVQYALLIPAGVLGAGIALVVLVHGQESVHVVNGILEFHEMMEIYRITGQKNVFGKKNIFTEFLQLVGQAFIKAKIPSIYLTNGSLDLGGVGFWLALTGLPIVSLVAIPSAMFLYKADVFRFPLHDMWLYFGIEYGSNPLALLLHTSVRLGLMFVFFMEAQRIYPFIMFFYGMSGQLVYENIQTIVQHAKRIRESNRTVTQKWIFHYIHLAMLAAEPEKQMATQIFFLMSSGLFLCAGLNFAAIRFLDFGMPLLYYTAFPIFASLVLVIIISLLPLAISIHVVSGAILDIWTCSVPGGRKENPWLRKKVKSMRTIRVYAGVGGFYFYKLDESVLTTYFVAILDWTINLLMTFHPRAEDVKSFVTNF
;
A
#
# COMPACT_ATOMS: atom_id res chain seq x y z
N MET A 1 18.04 7.37 11.87
CA MET A 1 17.25 8.57 11.51
C MET A 1 16.26 8.77 12.64
N THR A 2 16.52 9.71 13.55
CA THR A 2 15.52 10.07 14.56
C THR A 2 14.44 10.89 13.86
N TYR A 3 13.20 10.41 13.91
CA TYR A 3 12.05 11.21 13.50
C TYR A 3 12.09 12.52 14.31
N ASP A 4 11.96 13.65 13.61
CA ASP A 4 11.93 14.99 14.21
C ASP A 4 10.92 15.00 15.37
N GLY A 5 11.37 15.40 16.57
CA GLY A 5 10.53 15.50 17.77
C GLY A 5 9.54 16.66 17.73
N SER A 6 9.48 17.41 16.62
CA SER A 6 8.50 18.47 16.44
C SER A 6 7.06 17.93 16.51
N PRO A 7 6.12 18.71 17.07
CA PRO A 7 4.73 18.29 17.16
C PRO A 7 4.16 18.07 15.76
N HIS A 8 3.49 16.94 15.56
CA HIS A 8 2.81 16.55 14.31
C HIS A 8 1.86 17.65 13.77
N LEU A 9 1.33 18.49 14.66
CA LEU A 9 0.54 19.68 14.32
C LEU A 9 1.25 20.65 13.36
N LYS A 10 2.59 20.66 13.32
CA LYS A 10 3.37 21.46 12.37
C LYS A 10 3.03 21.13 10.92
N TYR A 11 2.74 19.87 10.62
CA TYR A 11 2.39 19.41 9.28
C TYR A 11 0.88 19.33 9.05
N LEU A 12 0.06 19.60 10.08
CA LEU A 12 -1.40 19.51 9.99
C LEU A 12 -1.99 20.37 8.85
N PRO A 13 -1.56 21.63 8.63
CA PRO A 13 -2.08 22.41 7.50
C PRO A 13 -1.79 21.74 6.16
N TRP A 14 -0.59 21.19 5.99
CA TRP A 14 -0.21 20.50 4.76
C TRP A 14 -1.05 19.23 4.55
N TYR A 15 -1.16 18.38 5.57
CA TYR A 15 -1.97 17.16 5.50
C TYR A 15 -3.46 17.47 5.27
N PHE A 16 -4.01 18.50 5.91
CA PHE A 16 -5.40 18.90 5.70
C PHE A 16 -5.64 19.38 4.28
N ILE A 17 -4.75 20.24 3.77
CA ILE A 17 -4.83 20.75 2.40
C ILE A 17 -4.72 19.59 1.40
N VAL A 18 -3.65 18.80 1.49
CA VAL A 18 -3.39 17.69 0.57
C VAL A 18 -4.48 16.63 0.64
N PHE A 19 -4.84 16.18 1.84
CA PHE A 19 -5.62 14.96 1.93
C PHE A 19 -7.11 15.16 2.13
N VAL A 20 -7.52 16.23 2.80
CA VAL A 20 -8.94 16.52 2.99
C VAL A 20 -9.44 17.37 1.84
N LEU A 21 -8.75 18.47 1.51
CA LEU A 21 -9.21 19.34 0.43
C LEU A 21 -8.97 18.71 -0.94
N PHE A 22 -7.75 18.28 -1.30
CA PHE A 22 -7.54 17.80 -2.67
C PHE A 22 -8.23 16.46 -2.95
N TYR A 23 -8.07 15.42 -2.12
CA TYR A 23 -8.80 14.16 -2.37
C TYR A 23 -10.31 14.31 -2.19
N GLY A 24 -10.75 15.09 -1.18
CA GLY A 24 -12.17 15.37 -0.99
C GLY A 24 -12.79 16.08 -2.20
N VAL A 25 -12.15 17.14 -2.71
CA VAL A 25 -12.59 17.87 -3.91
C VAL A 25 -12.51 16.97 -5.13
N THR A 26 -11.43 16.20 -5.33
CA THR A 26 -11.30 15.30 -6.48
C THR A 26 -12.40 14.24 -6.49
N SER A 27 -12.64 13.57 -5.35
CA SER A 27 -13.70 12.58 -5.20
C SER A 27 -15.09 13.21 -5.35
N ALA A 28 -15.31 14.43 -4.84
CA ALA A 28 -16.56 15.15 -5.03
C ALA A 28 -16.80 15.54 -6.50
N CYS A 29 -15.76 15.99 -7.21
CA CYS A 29 -15.82 16.24 -8.65
C CYS A 29 -16.08 14.95 -9.42
N SER A 30 -15.48 13.82 -9.04
CA SER A 30 -15.76 12.52 -9.67
C SER A 30 -17.20 12.09 -9.45
N ALA A 31 -17.69 12.18 -8.21
CA ALA A 31 -19.08 11.88 -7.87
C ALA A 31 -20.05 12.80 -8.62
N TYR A 32 -19.74 14.10 -8.74
CA TYR A 32 -20.50 15.07 -9.51
C TYR A 32 -20.62 14.65 -10.98
N VAL A 33 -19.52 14.28 -11.62
CA VAL A 33 -19.53 13.87 -13.04
C VAL A 33 -20.31 12.58 -13.23
N VAL A 34 -20.12 11.58 -12.37
CA VAL A 34 -20.86 10.31 -12.42
C VAL A 34 -22.36 10.53 -12.24
N TYR A 35 -22.74 11.34 -11.24
CA TYR A 35 -24.13 11.68 -10.98
C TYR A 35 -24.77 12.41 -12.16
N TRP A 36 -24.09 13.43 -12.70
CA TRP A 36 -24.61 14.17 -13.84
C TRP A 36 -24.71 13.34 -15.10
N GLN A 37 -23.78 12.41 -15.35
CA GLN A 37 -23.90 11.53 -16.51
C GLN A 37 -25.17 10.67 -16.47
N TYR A 38 -25.66 10.34 -15.27
CA TYR A 38 -26.92 9.62 -15.11
C TYR A 38 -28.15 10.52 -15.28
N HIS A 39 -28.08 11.77 -14.81
CA HIS A 39 -29.21 12.71 -14.85
C HIS A 39 -29.36 13.49 -16.16
N ALA A 40 -28.26 13.97 -16.74
CA ALA A 40 -28.21 14.58 -18.07
C ALA A 40 -26.93 14.13 -18.78
N PRO A 41 -27.00 13.03 -19.56
CA PRO A 41 -25.83 12.47 -20.22
C PRO A 41 -25.23 13.49 -21.19
N ARG A 42 -23.92 13.70 -21.08
CA ARG A 42 -23.17 14.53 -22.01
C ARG A 42 -22.59 13.66 -23.11
N GLU A 43 -22.74 14.09 -24.35
CA GLU A 43 -22.22 13.36 -25.52
C GLU A 43 -20.69 13.20 -25.48
N GLU A 44 -19.99 14.16 -24.87
CA GLU A 44 -18.53 14.09 -24.72
C GLU A 44 -18.05 13.04 -23.70
N LEU A 45 -18.93 12.57 -22.81
CA LEU A 45 -18.59 11.65 -21.74
C LEU A 45 -18.94 10.22 -22.14
N SER A 46 -17.91 9.44 -22.48
CA SER A 46 -18.10 7.99 -22.64
C SER A 46 -18.35 7.31 -21.29
N ILE A 47 -19.02 6.14 -21.32
CA ILE A 47 -19.22 5.31 -20.13
C ILE A 47 -17.88 4.97 -19.45
N ALA A 48 -16.80 4.84 -20.23
CA ALA A 48 -15.47 4.57 -19.70
C ALA A 48 -14.96 5.68 -18.78
N HIS A 49 -15.24 6.96 -19.09
CA HIS A 49 -14.92 8.07 -18.20
C HIS A 49 -15.70 7.98 -16.88
N SER A 50 -16.98 7.62 -16.96
CA SER A 50 -17.81 7.46 -15.75
C SER A 50 -17.29 6.35 -14.84
N VAL A 51 -16.90 5.21 -15.42
CA VAL A 51 -16.28 4.11 -14.66
C VAL A 51 -14.94 4.54 -14.07
N GLN A 52 -14.09 5.23 -14.84
CA GLN A 52 -12.82 5.76 -14.33
C GLN A 52 -13.04 6.68 -13.12
N TYR A 53 -13.99 7.62 -13.21
CA TYR A 53 -14.32 8.52 -12.11
C TYR A 53 -14.93 7.78 -10.93
N ALA A 54 -15.76 6.76 -11.17
CA ALA A 54 -16.26 5.89 -10.12
C ALA A 54 -15.15 5.12 -9.39
N LEU A 55 -14.10 4.68 -10.10
CA LEU A 55 -12.91 4.05 -9.50
C LEU A 55 -12.03 5.04 -8.75
N LEU A 56 -12.04 6.31 -9.15
CA LEU A 56 -11.28 7.37 -8.50
C LEU A 56 -11.86 7.77 -7.13
N ILE A 57 -13.18 7.64 -6.94
CA ILE A 57 -13.84 7.90 -5.65
C ILE A 57 -13.24 7.05 -4.50
N PRO A 58 -13.25 5.70 -4.55
CA PRO A 58 -12.69 4.89 -3.48
C PRO A 58 -11.17 5.06 -3.33
N ALA A 59 -10.45 5.35 -4.41
CA ALA A 59 -9.02 5.69 -4.33
C ALA A 59 -8.79 6.99 -3.53
N GLY A 60 -9.59 8.03 -3.79
CA GLY A 60 -9.51 9.28 -3.06
C GLY A 60 -9.94 9.16 -1.60
N VAL A 61 -11.00 8.39 -1.32
CA VAL A 61 -11.44 8.07 0.06
C VAL A 61 -10.35 7.30 0.81
N LEU A 62 -9.68 6.35 0.17
CA LEU A 62 -8.55 5.63 0.76
C LEU A 62 -7.41 6.61 1.10
N GLY A 63 -7.02 7.47 0.16
CA GLY A 63 -5.97 8.47 0.38
C GLY A 63 -6.28 9.42 1.53
N ALA A 64 -7.51 9.95 1.57
CA ALA A 64 -7.98 10.81 2.66
C ALA A 64 -8.03 10.05 4.00
N GLY A 65 -8.50 8.80 4.00
CA GLY A 65 -8.59 7.97 5.19
C GLY A 65 -7.23 7.65 5.79
N ILE A 66 -6.25 7.27 4.95
CA ILE A 66 -4.87 7.03 5.39
C ILE A 66 -4.30 8.28 6.05
N ALA A 67 -4.48 9.44 5.42
CA ALA A 67 -3.97 10.69 5.96
C ALA A 67 -4.65 11.12 7.25
N LEU A 68 -5.95 10.91 7.39
CA LEU A 68 -6.66 11.17 8.64
C LEU A 68 -6.14 10.28 9.76
N VAL A 69 -5.90 9.00 9.48
CA VAL A 69 -5.32 8.10 10.48
C VAL A 69 -3.90 8.54 10.87
N VAL A 70 -3.08 8.95 9.90
CA VAL A 70 -1.72 9.49 10.13
C VAL A 70 -1.77 10.81 10.91
N LEU A 71 -2.73 11.67 10.63
CA LEU A 71 -2.93 12.92 11.35
C LEU A 71 -3.29 12.69 12.82
N VAL A 72 -4.17 11.73 13.09
CA VAL A 72 -4.67 11.45 14.44
C VAL A 72 -3.69 10.62 15.26
N HIS A 73 -3.03 9.64 14.64
CA HIS A 73 -2.21 8.64 15.35
C HIS A 73 -0.72 8.67 14.94
N GLY A 74 -0.28 9.70 14.22
CA GLY A 74 1.07 9.77 13.65
C GLY A 74 2.19 9.67 14.70
N GLN A 75 1.97 10.21 15.90
CA GLN A 75 2.95 10.10 16.99
C GLN A 75 3.08 8.68 17.52
N GLU A 76 1.96 8.03 17.86
CA GLU A 76 1.95 6.64 18.33
C GLU A 76 2.59 5.71 17.27
N SER A 77 2.22 5.95 16.01
CA SER A 77 2.78 5.29 14.84
C SER A 77 4.31 5.42 14.74
N VAL A 78 4.85 6.61 14.93
CA VAL A 78 6.30 6.84 14.92
C VAL A 78 7.00 6.19 16.12
N HIS A 79 6.40 6.26 17.32
CA HIS A 79 6.94 5.60 18.51
C HIS A 79 7.02 4.09 18.33
N VAL A 80 5.98 3.49 17.76
CA VAL A 80 5.95 2.05 17.44
C VAL A 80 7.03 1.69 16.43
N VAL A 81 7.17 2.45 15.34
CA VAL A 81 8.23 2.19 14.34
C VAL A 81 9.62 2.33 14.95
N ASN A 82 9.86 3.35 15.77
CA ASN A 82 11.12 3.51 16.48
C ASN A 82 11.38 2.36 17.46
N GLY A 83 10.37 1.94 18.22
CA GLY A 83 10.47 0.79 19.13
C GLY A 83 10.80 -0.52 18.40
N ILE A 84 10.20 -0.74 17.22
CA ILE A 84 10.51 -1.89 16.36
C ILE A 84 11.94 -1.81 15.83
N LEU A 85 12.40 -0.62 15.41
CA LEU A 85 13.78 -0.39 14.95
C LEU A 85 14.80 -0.62 16.06
N GLU A 86 14.59 -0.06 17.25
CA GLU A 86 15.45 -0.27 18.42
C GLU A 86 15.48 -1.75 18.82
N PHE A 87 14.32 -2.42 18.81
CA PHE A 87 14.26 -3.86 19.05
C PHE A 87 15.02 -4.65 17.98
N HIS A 88 14.92 -4.24 16.72
CA HIS A 88 15.66 -4.86 15.63
C HIS A 88 17.17 -4.71 15.80
N GLU A 89 17.67 -3.51 16.11
CA GLU A 89 19.07 -3.26 16.40
C GLU A 89 19.58 -4.12 17.58
N MET A 90 18.75 -4.29 18.62
CA MET A 90 19.04 -5.18 19.73
C MET A 90 19.14 -6.65 19.28
N MET A 91 18.23 -7.09 18.40
CA MET A 91 18.19 -8.46 17.88
C MET A 91 19.34 -8.77 16.93
N GLU A 92 19.81 -7.77 16.18
CA GLU A 92 20.92 -7.89 15.22
C GLU A 92 22.23 -8.30 15.91
N ILE A 93 22.47 -7.85 17.15
CA ILE A 93 23.60 -8.28 17.98
C ILE A 93 23.62 -9.81 18.17
N TYR A 94 22.45 -10.42 18.35
CA TYR A 94 22.33 -11.88 18.49
C TYR A 94 22.47 -12.61 17.16
N ARG A 95 22.07 -11.98 16.05
CA ARG A 95 22.21 -12.53 14.70
C ARG A 95 23.68 -12.66 14.30
N ILE A 96 24.45 -11.58 14.44
CA ILE A 96 25.88 -11.52 14.08
C ILE A 96 26.69 -12.56 14.86
N THR A 97 26.36 -12.77 16.13
CA THR A 97 27.05 -13.74 16.99
C THR A 97 26.81 -15.19 16.55
N GLY A 98 25.70 -15.48 15.87
CA GLY A 98 25.32 -16.83 15.47
C GLY A 98 25.64 -17.22 14.03
N GLN A 99 26.07 -16.28 13.17
CA GLN A 99 26.11 -16.48 11.72
C GLN A 99 27.44 -16.03 11.10
N LYS A 100 28.57 -16.43 11.68
CA LYS A 100 29.85 -16.48 10.94
C LYS A 100 29.88 -17.77 10.12
N ASN A 101 29.38 -17.75 8.89
CA ASN A 101 30.00 -18.37 7.71
C ASN A 101 29.02 -18.63 6.55
N VAL A 102 29.62 -18.56 5.36
CA VAL A 102 29.20 -19.05 4.04
C VAL A 102 28.11 -18.22 3.34
N PHE A 103 28.51 -17.36 2.40
CA PHE A 103 28.05 -17.49 1.00
C PHE A 103 28.87 -16.57 0.08
N GLY A 104 29.82 -17.17 -0.63
CA GLY A 104 30.52 -16.56 -1.75
C GLY A 104 30.20 -17.33 -3.02
N LYS A 105 29.34 -16.78 -3.87
CA LYS A 105 29.27 -17.16 -5.28
C LYS A 105 29.23 -15.88 -6.11
N LYS A 106 30.39 -15.50 -6.65
CA LYS A 106 30.57 -14.33 -7.52
C LYS A 106 29.76 -14.56 -8.81
N ASN A 107 28.80 -13.67 -9.07
CA ASN A 107 28.04 -13.66 -10.32
C ASN A 107 28.41 -12.39 -11.09
N ILE A 108 28.52 -12.42 -12.42
CA ILE A 108 28.95 -11.28 -13.25
C ILE A 108 28.12 -10.00 -12.99
N PHE A 109 26.83 -10.16 -12.68
CA PHE A 109 25.93 -9.07 -12.29
C PHE A 109 26.39 -8.33 -11.02
N THR A 110 27.09 -9.00 -10.10
CA THR A 110 27.61 -8.38 -8.87
C THR A 110 28.76 -7.41 -9.12
N GLU A 111 29.55 -7.61 -10.18
CA GLU A 111 30.64 -6.67 -10.54
C GLU A 111 30.08 -5.38 -11.17
N PHE A 112 29.05 -5.49 -12.02
CA PHE A 112 28.34 -4.31 -12.53
C PHE A 112 27.69 -3.51 -11.40
N LEU A 113 27.00 -4.19 -10.49
CA LEU A 113 26.41 -3.55 -9.33
C LEU A 113 27.47 -2.91 -8.41
N GLN A 114 28.67 -3.49 -8.31
CA GLN A 114 29.75 -2.92 -7.48
C GLN A 114 30.25 -1.59 -8.05
N LEU A 115 30.35 -1.48 -9.38
CA LEU A 115 30.65 -0.22 -10.06
C LEU A 115 29.58 0.84 -9.77
N VAL A 116 28.30 0.47 -9.84
CA VAL A 116 27.19 1.36 -9.47
C VAL A 116 27.30 1.75 -8.00
N GLY A 117 27.54 0.79 -7.09
CA GLY A 117 27.73 1.04 -5.66
C GLY A 117 28.89 2.01 -5.37
N GLN A 118 30.02 1.89 -6.07
CA GLN A 118 31.14 2.83 -5.94
C GLN A 118 30.75 4.23 -6.41
N ALA A 119 29.97 4.36 -7.48
CA ALA A 119 29.45 5.66 -7.93
C ALA A 119 28.51 6.28 -6.89
N PHE A 120 27.62 5.50 -6.27
CA PHE A 120 26.72 5.95 -5.21
C PHE A 120 27.47 6.37 -3.95
N ILE A 121 28.47 5.60 -3.51
CA ILE A 121 29.34 5.95 -2.37
C ILE A 121 30.09 7.26 -2.67
N LYS A 122 30.61 7.42 -3.89
CA LYS A 122 31.29 8.66 -4.32
C LYS A 122 30.33 9.85 -4.32
N ALA A 123 29.05 9.62 -4.62
CA ALA A 123 27.98 10.61 -4.54
C ALA A 123 27.44 10.84 -3.12
N LYS A 124 27.99 10.18 -2.08
CA LYS A 124 27.49 10.19 -0.70
C LYS A 124 26.02 9.76 -0.57
N ILE A 125 25.53 8.95 -1.50
CA ILE A 125 24.20 8.36 -1.44
C ILE A 125 24.32 7.07 -0.60
N PRO A 126 23.38 6.78 0.32
CA PRO A 126 23.40 5.55 1.11
C PRO A 126 23.56 4.30 0.23
N SER A 127 24.34 3.35 0.74
CA SER A 127 24.69 2.10 0.05
C SER A 127 23.44 1.35 -0.42
N ILE A 128 23.41 0.97 -1.69
CA ILE A 128 22.39 0.08 -2.29
C ILE A 128 22.56 -1.37 -1.78
N TYR A 129 23.66 -1.66 -1.10
CA TYR A 129 23.93 -2.97 -0.54
C TYR A 129 23.50 -3.06 0.92
N LEU A 130 22.84 -4.17 1.25
CA LEU A 130 22.55 -4.59 2.61
C LEU A 130 23.84 -4.98 3.34
N THR A 131 23.78 -5.07 4.68
CA THR A 131 24.92 -5.45 5.54
C THR A 131 25.49 -6.83 5.25
N ASN A 132 24.69 -7.71 4.62
CA ASN A 132 25.09 -9.04 4.17
C ASN A 132 25.78 -9.04 2.78
N GLY A 133 25.97 -7.88 2.16
CA GLY A 133 26.56 -7.73 0.82
C GLY A 133 25.60 -8.05 -0.34
N SER A 134 24.32 -8.37 -0.06
CA SER A 134 23.30 -8.53 -1.10
C SER A 134 22.75 -7.19 -1.55
N LEU A 135 22.28 -7.11 -2.80
CA LEU A 135 21.64 -5.91 -3.34
C LEU A 135 20.29 -5.70 -2.65
N ASP A 136 20.04 -4.50 -2.13
CA ASP A 136 18.73 -4.09 -1.65
C ASP A 136 17.79 -3.85 -2.84
N LEU A 137 17.31 -4.93 -3.45
CA LEU A 137 16.36 -4.88 -4.57
C LEU A 137 15.10 -4.09 -4.20
N GLY A 138 14.67 -4.15 -2.94
CA GLY A 138 13.56 -3.36 -2.41
C GLY A 138 13.87 -1.87 -2.46
N GLY A 139 14.99 -1.46 -1.88
CA GLY A 139 15.46 -0.07 -1.92
C GLY A 139 15.69 0.47 -3.33
N VAL A 140 16.25 -0.33 -4.25
CA VAL A 140 16.41 0.05 -5.67
C VAL A 140 15.07 0.22 -6.36
N GLY A 141 14.18 -0.76 -6.23
CA GLY A 141 12.84 -0.69 -6.82
C GLY A 141 12.07 0.52 -6.29
N PHE A 142 12.24 0.82 -5.01
CA PHE A 142 11.63 1.96 -4.36
C PHE A 142 12.23 3.30 -4.83
N TRP A 143 13.54 3.39 -4.99
CA TRP A 143 14.21 4.56 -5.52
C TRP A 143 13.80 4.82 -6.98
N LEU A 144 13.75 3.77 -7.80
CA LEU A 144 13.26 3.85 -9.18
C LEU A 144 11.80 4.31 -9.23
N ALA A 145 10.95 3.78 -8.34
CA ALA A 145 9.56 4.23 -8.23
C ALA A 145 9.50 5.71 -7.83
N LEU A 146 10.20 6.12 -6.76
CA LEU A 146 10.18 7.50 -6.28
C LEU A 146 10.72 8.52 -7.27
N THR A 147 11.76 8.18 -8.03
CA THR A 147 12.40 9.10 -8.98
C THR A 147 11.74 9.08 -10.36
N GLY A 148 11.28 7.91 -10.81
CA GLY A 148 10.63 7.73 -12.11
C GLY A 148 9.19 8.25 -12.13
N LEU A 149 8.43 8.09 -11.03
CA LEU A 149 7.02 8.46 -10.99
C LEU A 149 6.77 9.97 -11.26
N PRO A 150 7.50 10.92 -10.64
CA PRO A 150 7.31 12.34 -10.96
C PRO A 150 7.53 12.69 -12.43
N ILE A 151 8.50 12.04 -13.08
CA ILE A 151 8.76 12.23 -14.52
C ILE A 151 7.58 11.71 -15.35
N VAL A 152 7.03 10.55 -14.97
CA VAL A 152 5.82 10.00 -15.60
C VAL A 152 4.65 10.97 -15.45
N SER A 153 4.48 11.66 -14.30
CA SER A 153 3.44 12.67 -14.12
C SER A 153 3.53 13.82 -15.11
N LEU A 154 4.75 14.31 -15.38
CA LEU A 154 4.96 15.43 -16.31
C LEU A 154 4.50 15.10 -17.74
N VAL A 155 4.51 13.82 -18.12
CA VAL A 155 4.02 13.36 -19.43
C VAL A 155 2.54 12.95 -19.37
N ALA A 156 2.15 12.27 -18.29
CA ALA A 156 0.81 11.76 -18.11
C ALA A 156 -0.23 12.88 -17.95
N ILE A 157 0.08 13.94 -17.22
CA ILE A 157 -0.87 15.03 -16.96
C ILE A 157 -1.26 15.78 -18.25
N PRO A 158 -0.32 16.29 -19.08
CA PRO A 158 -0.69 16.94 -20.32
C PRO A 158 -1.39 15.98 -21.28
N SER A 159 -0.96 14.72 -21.33
CA SER A 159 -1.61 13.70 -22.18
C SER A 159 -3.06 13.47 -21.75
N ALA A 160 -3.30 13.28 -20.44
CA ALA A 160 -4.63 13.09 -19.89
C ALA A 160 -5.53 14.31 -20.12
N MET A 161 -5.01 15.53 -19.97
CA MET A 161 -5.80 16.76 -20.06
C MET A 161 -6.06 17.20 -21.50
N PHE A 162 -5.05 17.17 -22.37
CA PHE A 162 -5.14 17.70 -23.74
C PHE A 162 -5.51 16.65 -24.78
N LEU A 163 -4.91 15.45 -24.72
CA LEU A 163 -5.16 14.41 -25.72
C LEU A 163 -6.41 13.61 -25.39
N TYR A 164 -6.54 13.15 -24.14
CA TYR A 164 -7.62 12.26 -23.73
C TYR A 164 -8.81 12.98 -23.12
N LYS A 165 -8.66 14.24 -22.70
CA LYS A 165 -9.68 15.04 -22.00
C LYS A 165 -10.29 14.30 -20.80
N ALA A 166 -9.47 13.48 -20.12
CA ALA A 166 -9.89 12.56 -19.07
C ALA A 166 -9.84 13.19 -17.66
N ASP A 167 -9.54 14.47 -17.52
CA ASP A 167 -9.46 15.13 -16.22
C ASP A 167 -10.84 15.42 -15.62
N VAL A 168 -10.98 15.06 -14.34
CA VAL A 168 -12.24 15.17 -13.58
C VAL A 168 -12.70 16.62 -13.44
N PHE A 169 -11.76 17.56 -13.38
CA PHE A 169 -12.03 18.97 -13.08
C PHE A 169 -12.64 19.73 -14.26
N ARG A 170 -12.56 19.18 -15.48
CA ARG A 170 -13.09 19.83 -16.69
C ARG A 170 -14.55 20.23 -16.55
N PHE A 171 -15.42 19.29 -16.18
CA PHE A 171 -16.87 19.50 -16.19
C PHE A 171 -17.36 20.38 -15.04
N PRO A 172 -16.96 20.15 -13.77
CA PRO A 172 -17.35 21.04 -12.67
C PRO A 172 -16.90 22.48 -12.90
N LEU A 173 -15.68 22.69 -13.41
CA LEU A 173 -15.19 24.04 -13.72
C LEU A 173 -15.95 24.66 -14.89
N HIS A 174 -16.24 23.90 -15.96
CA HIS A 174 -17.05 24.36 -17.08
C HIS A 174 -18.41 24.86 -16.61
N ASP A 175 -19.12 24.07 -15.80
CA ASP A 175 -20.44 24.42 -15.28
C ASP A 175 -20.38 25.63 -14.34
N MET A 176 -19.30 25.76 -13.56
CA MET A 176 -19.06 26.92 -12.70
C MET A 176 -18.87 28.21 -13.52
N TRP A 177 -18.12 28.15 -14.64
CA TRP A 177 -17.98 29.31 -15.55
C TRP A 177 -19.31 29.70 -16.20
N LEU A 178 -20.08 28.71 -16.65
CA LEU A 178 -21.42 28.93 -17.19
C LEU A 178 -22.35 29.56 -16.15
N TYR A 179 -22.30 29.11 -14.90
CA TYR A 179 -23.08 29.68 -13.80
C TYR A 179 -22.75 31.17 -13.56
N PHE A 180 -21.49 31.57 -13.74
CA PHE A 180 -21.09 32.98 -13.67
C PHE A 180 -21.38 33.79 -14.94
N GLY A 181 -21.99 33.18 -15.98
CA GLY A 181 -22.26 33.84 -17.25
C GLY A 181 -20.99 34.14 -18.07
N ILE A 182 -19.90 33.41 -17.82
CA ILE A 182 -18.62 33.59 -18.51
C ILE A 182 -18.46 32.44 -19.52
N GLU A 183 -18.62 32.75 -20.80
CA GLU A 183 -18.25 31.85 -21.89
C GLU A 183 -16.72 31.81 -22.03
N TYR A 184 -16.05 30.90 -21.33
CA TYR A 184 -14.57 30.85 -21.37
C TYR A 184 -14.01 30.49 -22.74
N GLY A 185 -14.81 29.92 -23.65
CA GLY A 185 -14.38 29.60 -25.02
C GLY A 185 -14.13 30.83 -25.89
N SER A 186 -14.84 31.93 -25.65
CA SER A 186 -14.69 33.19 -26.40
C SER A 186 -13.66 34.13 -25.78
N ASN A 187 -13.43 34.03 -24.47
CA ASN A 187 -12.48 34.86 -23.75
C ASN A 187 -11.12 34.15 -23.53
N PRO A 188 -10.03 34.59 -24.18
CA PRO A 188 -8.72 33.92 -24.09
C PRO A 188 -8.14 33.95 -22.66
N LEU A 189 -8.45 34.96 -21.86
CA LEU A 189 -8.00 35.04 -20.46
C LEU A 189 -8.72 34.00 -19.59
N ALA A 190 -10.03 33.82 -19.80
CA ALA A 190 -10.81 32.81 -19.09
C ALA A 190 -10.37 31.40 -19.49
N LEU A 191 -10.10 31.16 -20.78
CA LEU A 191 -9.55 29.89 -21.27
C LEU A 191 -8.18 29.58 -20.65
N LEU A 192 -7.29 30.57 -20.60
CA LEU A 192 -5.97 30.45 -19.97
C LEU A 192 -6.12 30.08 -18.49
N LEU A 193 -6.93 30.83 -17.75
CA LEU A 193 -7.14 30.60 -16.31
C LEU A 193 -7.79 29.24 -16.04
N HIS A 194 -8.82 28.86 -16.81
CA HIS A 194 -9.45 27.54 -16.73
C HIS A 194 -8.42 26.42 -16.95
N THR A 195 -7.58 26.55 -17.97
CA THR A 195 -6.54 25.55 -18.30
C THR A 195 -5.46 25.50 -17.23
N SER A 196 -5.00 26.64 -16.72
CA SER A 196 -4.00 26.73 -15.65
C SER A 196 -4.50 26.11 -14.34
N VAL A 197 -5.75 26.37 -13.97
CA VAL A 197 -6.35 25.77 -12.76
C VAL A 197 -6.46 24.25 -12.92
N ARG A 198 -6.95 23.76 -14.06
CA ARG A 198 -7.02 22.30 -14.32
C ARG A 198 -5.65 21.64 -14.28
N LEU A 199 -4.66 22.24 -14.93
CA LEU A 199 -3.29 21.72 -14.93
C LEU A 199 -2.71 21.68 -13.51
N GLY A 200 -2.90 22.74 -12.72
CA GLY A 200 -2.45 22.81 -11.33
C GLY A 200 -3.12 21.76 -10.44
N LEU A 201 -4.44 21.62 -10.52
CA LEU A 201 -5.20 20.62 -9.74
C LEU A 201 -4.80 19.19 -10.11
N MET A 202 -4.67 18.90 -11.40
CA MET A 202 -4.22 17.59 -11.88
C MET A 202 -2.77 17.30 -11.46
N PHE A 203 -1.90 18.31 -11.50
CA PHE A 203 -0.52 18.17 -11.06
C PHE A 203 -0.43 17.83 -9.57
N VAL A 204 -1.15 18.56 -8.72
CA VAL A 204 -1.20 18.25 -7.29
C VAL A 204 -1.76 16.84 -7.06
N PHE A 205 -2.87 16.48 -7.71
CA PHE A 205 -3.47 15.16 -7.56
C PHE A 205 -2.49 14.03 -7.90
N PHE A 206 -1.80 14.11 -9.04
CA PHE A 206 -0.83 13.09 -9.46
C PHE A 206 0.39 13.03 -8.53
N MET A 207 0.93 14.19 -8.14
CA MET A 207 2.09 14.24 -7.24
C MET A 207 1.76 13.65 -5.86
N GLU A 208 0.57 13.92 -5.33
CA GLU A 208 0.16 13.39 -4.03
C GLU A 208 -0.18 11.91 -4.11
N ALA A 209 -0.83 11.45 -5.19
CA ALA A 209 -1.05 10.01 -5.42
C ALA A 209 0.27 9.23 -5.46
N GLN A 210 1.31 9.83 -6.05
CA GLN A 210 2.65 9.26 -6.10
C GLN A 210 3.40 9.28 -4.77
N ARG A 211 3.04 10.16 -3.84
CA ARG A 211 3.63 10.21 -2.48
C ARG A 211 3.00 9.19 -1.54
N ILE A 212 1.69 8.93 -1.70
CA ILE A 212 0.97 7.97 -0.86
C ILE A 212 1.56 6.56 -0.97
N TYR A 213 1.88 6.10 -2.18
CA TYR A 213 2.34 4.73 -2.38
C TYR A 213 3.67 4.43 -1.64
N PRO A 214 4.74 5.22 -1.83
CA PRO A 214 5.96 5.18 -1.04
C PRO A 214 5.69 5.21 0.47
N PHE A 215 4.78 6.08 0.89
CA PHE A 215 4.42 6.25 2.29
C PHE A 215 3.79 4.97 2.87
N ILE A 216 2.82 4.36 2.18
CA ILE A 216 2.20 3.08 2.59
C ILE A 216 3.27 1.99 2.68
N MET A 217 4.13 1.88 1.68
CA MET A 217 5.18 0.85 1.64
C MET A 217 6.20 1.02 2.76
N PHE A 218 6.65 2.25 3.05
CA PHE A 218 7.53 2.49 4.19
C PHE A 218 6.82 2.23 5.51
N PHE A 219 5.62 2.75 5.67
CA PHE A 219 4.95 2.72 6.96
C PHE A 219 4.50 1.31 7.34
N TYR A 220 3.89 0.56 6.41
CA TYR A 220 3.38 -0.79 6.66
C TYR A 220 4.36 -1.89 6.24
N GLY A 221 4.97 -1.75 5.07
CA GLY A 221 5.86 -2.77 4.52
C GLY A 221 7.13 -2.92 5.35
N MET A 222 7.83 -1.80 5.63
CA MET A 222 9.09 -1.85 6.39
C MET A 222 8.87 -2.27 7.84
N SER A 223 7.88 -1.71 8.53
CA SER A 223 7.59 -2.09 9.93
C SER A 223 7.21 -3.57 10.05
N GLY A 224 6.32 -4.04 9.16
CA GLY A 224 5.94 -5.45 9.09
C GLY A 224 7.12 -6.36 8.77
N GLN A 225 8.00 -5.96 7.85
CA GLN A 225 9.20 -6.72 7.49
C GLN A 225 10.17 -6.81 8.66
N LEU A 226 10.42 -5.72 9.38
CA LEU A 226 11.28 -5.71 10.56
C LEU A 226 10.75 -6.64 11.65
N VAL A 227 9.44 -6.59 11.93
CA VAL A 227 8.79 -7.51 12.87
C VAL A 227 8.97 -8.96 12.41
N TYR A 228 8.75 -9.23 11.12
CA TYR A 228 8.94 -10.55 10.55
C TYR A 228 10.39 -11.06 10.67
N GLU A 229 11.39 -10.25 10.36
CA GLU A 229 12.81 -10.60 10.49
C GLU A 229 13.22 -10.87 11.95
N ASN A 230 12.70 -10.08 12.88
CA ASN A 230 12.90 -10.29 14.31
C ASN A 230 12.28 -11.62 14.77
N ILE A 231 11.05 -11.92 14.32
CA ILE A 231 10.40 -13.21 14.57
C ILE A 231 11.22 -14.36 13.98
N GLN A 232 11.69 -14.24 12.75
CA GLN A 232 12.53 -15.26 12.10
C GLN A 232 13.81 -15.54 12.89
N THR A 233 14.44 -14.51 13.45
CA THR A 233 15.63 -14.67 14.29
C THR A 233 15.30 -15.45 15.57
N ILE A 234 14.16 -15.16 16.21
CA ILE A 234 13.67 -15.91 17.38
C ILE A 234 13.37 -17.37 17.01
N VAL A 235 12.78 -17.64 15.84
CA VAL A 235 12.49 -19.00 15.35
C VAL A 235 13.76 -19.78 15.10
N GLN A 236 14.74 -19.19 14.43
CA GLN A 236 16.03 -19.83 14.17
C GLN A 236 16.71 -20.20 15.49
N HIS A 237 16.64 -19.32 16.49
CA HIS A 237 17.12 -19.63 17.83
C HIS A 237 16.33 -20.78 18.48
N ALA A 238 15.00 -20.76 18.39
CA ALA A 238 14.14 -21.84 18.90
C ALA A 238 14.46 -23.20 18.26
N LYS A 239 14.68 -23.23 16.95
CA LYS A 239 15.11 -24.44 16.21
C LYS A 239 16.47 -24.94 16.69
N ARG A 240 17.47 -24.06 16.85
CA ARG A 240 18.78 -24.43 17.40
C ARG A 240 18.70 -25.00 18.82
N ILE A 241 17.83 -24.43 19.68
CA ILE A 241 17.59 -24.99 21.02
C ILE A 241 17.08 -26.43 20.92
N ARG A 242 16.09 -26.67 20.04
CA ARG A 242 15.51 -27.99 19.82
C ARG A 242 16.53 -28.99 19.29
N GLU A 243 17.34 -28.60 18.32
CA GLU A 243 18.37 -29.47 17.72
C GLU A 243 19.51 -29.79 18.69
N SER A 244 19.89 -28.84 19.54
CA SER A 244 20.98 -29.01 20.51
C SER A 244 20.55 -29.62 21.85
N ASN A 245 19.27 -30.00 22.01
CA ASN A 245 18.66 -30.40 23.28
C ASN A 245 18.96 -29.42 24.43
N ARG A 246 19.14 -28.14 24.11
CA ARG A 246 19.35 -27.09 25.12
C ARG A 246 18.02 -26.68 25.71
N THR A 247 18.07 -26.05 26.87
CA THR A 247 16.89 -25.56 27.56
C THR A 247 16.57 -24.13 27.11
N VAL A 248 15.28 -23.82 26.99
CA VAL A 248 14.84 -22.46 26.64
C VAL A 248 15.24 -21.49 27.76
N THR A 249 16.08 -20.51 27.43
CA THR A 249 16.52 -19.49 28.39
C THR A 249 15.43 -18.44 28.61
N GLN A 250 15.24 -17.99 29.86
CA GLN A 250 14.26 -16.94 30.19
C GLN A 250 14.46 -15.65 29.39
N LYS A 251 15.69 -15.33 28.99
CA LYS A 251 16.04 -14.15 28.18
C LYS A 251 15.32 -14.13 26.82
N TRP A 252 15.20 -15.27 26.13
CA TRP A 252 14.51 -15.36 24.83
C TRP A 252 13.01 -15.26 24.96
N ILE A 253 12.47 -15.80 26.06
CA ILE A 253 11.06 -15.66 26.43
C ILE A 253 10.75 -14.18 26.69
N PHE A 254 11.65 -13.45 27.37
CA PHE A 254 11.50 -12.01 27.59
C PHE A 254 11.54 -11.22 26.27
N HIS A 255 12.47 -11.52 25.37
CA HIS A 255 12.54 -10.87 24.04
C HIS A 255 11.27 -11.09 23.22
N TYR A 256 10.70 -12.30 23.24
CA TYR A 256 9.43 -12.55 22.56
C TYR A 256 8.27 -11.79 23.18
N ILE A 257 8.18 -11.73 24.52
CA ILE A 257 7.16 -10.91 25.19
C ILE A 257 7.33 -9.43 24.80
N HIS A 258 8.56 -8.92 24.77
CA HIS A 258 8.84 -7.55 24.38
C HIS A 258 8.36 -7.26 22.95
N LEU A 259 8.69 -8.13 22.00
CA LEU A 259 8.21 -8.02 20.62
C LEU A 259 6.69 -8.13 20.51
N ALA A 260 6.07 -9.04 21.26
CA ALA A 260 4.63 -9.20 21.29
C ALA A 260 3.91 -7.97 21.88
N MET A 261 4.50 -7.31 22.89
CA MET A 261 3.98 -6.05 23.43
C MET A 261 4.10 -4.92 22.42
N LEU A 262 5.25 -4.78 21.74
CA LEU A 262 5.45 -3.78 20.68
C LEU A 262 4.49 -3.99 19.50
N ALA A 263 4.17 -5.24 19.15
CA ALA A 263 3.20 -5.56 18.11
C ALA A 263 1.74 -5.36 18.56
N ALA A 264 1.45 -5.49 19.86
CA ALA A 264 0.11 -5.33 20.41
C ALA A 264 -0.28 -3.86 20.62
N GLU A 265 0.68 -2.96 20.86
CA GLU A 265 0.44 -1.54 21.05
C GLU A 265 -0.33 -0.88 19.88
N PRO A 266 0.08 -1.04 18.60
CA PRO A 266 -0.65 -0.47 17.46
C PRO A 266 -1.82 -1.33 16.98
N GLU A 267 -2.17 -2.45 17.65
CA GLU A 267 -3.06 -3.48 17.10
C GLU A 267 -4.42 -2.93 16.67
N LYS A 268 -5.04 -2.09 17.50
CA LYS A 268 -6.36 -1.49 17.21
C LYS A 268 -6.32 -0.59 15.97
N GLN A 269 -5.27 0.22 15.85
CA GLN A 269 -5.08 1.14 14.74
C GLN A 269 -4.77 0.37 13.45
N MET A 270 -3.82 -0.57 13.52
CA MET A 270 -3.46 -1.42 12.38
C MET A 270 -4.64 -2.23 11.90
N ALA A 271 -5.48 -2.75 12.79
CA ALA A 271 -6.67 -3.49 12.39
C ALA A 271 -7.64 -2.64 11.55
N THR A 272 -7.80 -1.37 11.91
CA THR A 272 -8.61 -0.40 11.15
C THR A 272 -7.99 -0.09 9.80
N GLN A 273 -6.69 0.16 9.76
CA GLN A 273 -5.96 0.43 8.53
C GLN A 273 -5.98 -0.77 7.56
N ILE A 274 -5.76 -1.98 8.08
CA ILE A 274 -5.82 -3.23 7.31
C ILE A 274 -7.21 -3.43 6.73
N PHE A 275 -8.27 -3.20 7.51
CA PHE A 275 -9.64 -3.32 7.02
C PHE A 275 -9.92 -2.37 5.86
N PHE A 276 -9.54 -1.09 5.97
CA PHE A 276 -9.70 -0.13 4.88
C PHE A 276 -8.82 -0.46 3.67
N LEU A 277 -7.58 -0.91 3.89
CA LEU A 277 -6.67 -1.28 2.81
C LEU A 277 -7.16 -2.52 2.05
N MET A 278 -7.66 -3.53 2.76
CA MET A 278 -8.25 -4.73 2.14
C MET A 278 -9.56 -4.41 1.42
N SER A 279 -10.45 -3.61 2.03
CA SER A 279 -11.72 -3.25 1.39
C SER A 279 -11.48 -2.45 0.10
N SER A 280 -10.64 -1.40 0.18
CA SER A 280 -10.29 -0.59 -0.99
C SER A 280 -9.51 -1.35 -2.05
N GLY A 281 -8.56 -2.21 -1.66
CA GLY A 281 -7.81 -3.06 -2.57
C GLY A 281 -8.71 -4.02 -3.34
N LEU A 282 -9.74 -4.56 -2.69
CA LEU A 282 -10.75 -5.41 -3.34
C LEU A 282 -11.55 -4.63 -4.36
N PHE A 283 -12.10 -3.46 -3.99
CA PHE A 283 -12.88 -2.63 -4.92
C PHE A 283 -12.04 -2.14 -6.10
N LEU A 284 -10.81 -1.67 -5.84
CA LEU A 284 -9.91 -1.19 -6.88
C LEU A 284 -9.50 -2.33 -7.82
N CYS A 285 -9.10 -3.48 -7.28
CA CYS A 285 -8.67 -4.60 -8.11
C CYS A 285 -9.82 -5.16 -8.95
N ALA A 286 -11.00 -5.38 -8.36
CA ALA A 286 -12.16 -5.87 -9.09
C ALA A 286 -12.61 -4.86 -10.17
N GLY A 287 -12.61 -3.58 -9.83
CA GLY A 287 -12.97 -2.50 -10.75
C GLY A 287 -11.97 -2.31 -11.90
N LEU A 288 -10.67 -2.41 -11.64
CA LEU A 288 -9.63 -2.33 -12.66
C LEU A 288 -9.63 -3.57 -13.57
N ASN A 289 -9.84 -4.77 -13.01
CA ASN A 289 -10.01 -5.99 -13.80
C ASN A 289 -11.25 -5.92 -14.69
N PHE A 290 -12.37 -5.46 -14.14
CA PHE A 290 -13.59 -5.20 -14.90
C PHE A 290 -13.31 -4.21 -16.03
N ALA A 291 -12.70 -3.06 -15.74
CA ALA A 291 -12.38 -2.05 -16.75
C ALA A 291 -11.45 -2.60 -17.84
N ALA A 292 -10.42 -3.37 -17.48
CA ALA A 292 -9.50 -3.99 -18.43
C ALA A 292 -10.24 -4.97 -19.37
N ILE A 293 -11.08 -5.86 -18.84
CA ILE A 293 -11.81 -6.83 -19.68
C ILE A 293 -12.86 -6.10 -20.53
N ARG A 294 -13.63 -5.21 -19.90
CA ARG A 294 -14.79 -4.58 -20.51
C ARG A 294 -14.43 -3.61 -21.62
N PHE A 295 -13.34 -2.88 -21.46
CA PHE A 295 -12.99 -1.79 -22.36
C PHE A 295 -12.08 -2.18 -23.52
N LEU A 296 -11.67 -3.44 -23.61
CA LEU A 296 -10.89 -3.94 -24.73
C LEU A 296 -11.60 -3.67 -26.08
N ASP A 297 -12.92 -3.79 -26.11
CA ASP A 297 -13.73 -3.67 -27.33
C ASP A 297 -14.26 -2.25 -27.62
N PHE A 298 -14.01 -1.27 -26.73
CA PHE A 298 -14.62 0.07 -26.83
C PHE A 298 -13.85 1.06 -27.72
N GLY A 299 -12.83 0.59 -28.45
CA GLY A 299 -12.02 1.45 -29.33
C GLY A 299 -11.25 2.54 -28.60
N MET A 300 -10.99 2.36 -27.30
CA MET A 300 -10.24 3.34 -26.52
C MET A 300 -8.78 3.43 -26.99
N PRO A 301 -8.15 4.62 -26.88
CA PRO A 301 -6.72 4.76 -27.17
C PRO A 301 -5.89 3.74 -26.40
N LEU A 302 -5.01 3.02 -27.09
CA LEU A 302 -4.25 1.91 -26.53
C LEU A 302 -3.49 2.30 -25.25
N LEU A 303 -2.83 3.46 -25.25
CA LEU A 303 -2.07 3.95 -24.09
C LEU A 303 -2.94 4.23 -22.86
N TYR A 304 -4.20 4.62 -23.08
CA TYR A 304 -5.14 4.83 -21.99
C TYR A 304 -5.68 3.49 -21.47
N TYR A 305 -6.00 2.57 -22.39
CA TYR A 305 -6.43 1.22 -22.05
C TYR A 305 -5.37 0.45 -21.24
N THR A 306 -4.09 0.53 -21.61
CA THR A 306 -3.00 -0.19 -20.93
C THR A 306 -2.81 0.23 -19.47
N ALA A 307 -3.31 1.40 -19.06
CA ALA A 307 -3.25 1.83 -17.66
C ALA A 307 -4.03 0.88 -16.74
N PHE A 308 -5.19 0.36 -17.15
CA PHE A 308 -6.02 -0.51 -16.32
C PHE A 308 -5.31 -1.81 -15.88
N PRO A 309 -4.79 -2.66 -16.80
CA PRO A 309 -4.09 -3.87 -16.39
C PRO A 309 -2.77 -3.57 -15.65
N ILE A 310 -2.08 -2.46 -15.97
CA ILE A 310 -0.88 -2.06 -15.23
C ILE A 310 -1.24 -1.75 -13.78
N PHE A 311 -2.25 -0.92 -13.53
CA PHE A 311 -2.68 -0.61 -12.17
C PHE A 311 -3.26 -1.82 -11.45
N ALA A 312 -4.02 -2.69 -12.12
CA ALA A 312 -4.50 -3.94 -11.53
C ALA A 312 -3.33 -4.82 -11.08
N SER A 313 -2.32 -4.99 -11.94
CA SER A 313 -1.12 -5.77 -11.61
C SER A 313 -0.35 -5.16 -10.44
N LEU A 314 -0.23 -3.83 -10.38
CA LEU A 314 0.42 -3.13 -9.28
C LEU A 314 -0.31 -3.37 -7.95
N VAL A 315 -1.63 -3.22 -7.93
CA VAL A 315 -2.46 -3.47 -6.73
C VAL A 315 -2.32 -4.93 -6.30
N LEU A 316 -2.34 -5.88 -7.23
CA LEU A 316 -2.12 -7.30 -6.94
C LEU A 316 -0.73 -7.58 -6.36
N VAL A 317 0.32 -6.96 -6.88
CA VAL A 317 1.69 -7.09 -6.34
C VAL A 317 1.76 -6.58 -4.91
N ILE A 318 1.11 -5.45 -4.58
CA ILE A 318 1.02 -4.95 -3.20
C ILE A 318 0.33 -5.99 -2.30
N ILE A 319 -0.82 -6.51 -2.73
CA ILE A 319 -1.60 -7.51 -1.97
C ILE A 319 -0.75 -8.76 -1.71
N ILE A 320 -0.11 -9.30 -2.75
CA ILE A 320 0.75 -10.50 -2.67
C ILE A 320 1.99 -10.24 -1.83
N SER A 321 2.46 -9.01 -1.72
CA SER A 321 3.64 -8.68 -0.90
C SER A 321 3.27 -8.51 0.58
N LEU A 322 2.18 -7.80 0.89
CA LEU A 322 1.82 -7.43 2.27
C LEU A 322 0.99 -8.50 2.99
N LEU A 323 0.05 -9.15 2.30
CA LEU A 323 -0.87 -10.09 2.95
C LEU A 323 -0.16 -11.36 3.44
N PRO A 324 0.71 -12.03 2.65
CA PRO A 324 1.48 -13.17 3.14
C PRO A 324 2.45 -12.81 4.26
N LEU A 325 3.00 -11.59 4.26
CA LEU A 325 3.86 -11.11 5.34
C LEU A 325 3.09 -11.09 6.67
N ALA A 326 1.88 -10.53 6.68
CA ALA A 326 1.02 -10.50 7.86
C ALA A 326 0.61 -11.90 8.34
N ILE A 327 0.28 -12.81 7.41
CA ILE A 327 -0.04 -14.21 7.72
C ILE A 327 1.18 -14.93 8.31
N SER A 328 2.36 -14.70 7.76
CA SER A 328 3.60 -15.34 8.19
C SER A 328 3.98 -14.97 9.62
N ILE A 329 3.80 -13.71 10.03
CA ILE A 329 3.97 -13.29 11.43
C ILE A 329 3.15 -14.19 12.37
N HIS A 330 1.91 -14.50 12.00
CA HIS A 330 1.04 -15.36 12.81
C HIS A 330 1.51 -16.81 12.84
N VAL A 331 1.73 -17.43 11.67
CA VAL A 331 2.12 -18.84 11.55
C VAL A 331 3.45 -19.11 12.24
N VAL A 332 4.43 -18.24 11.99
CA VAL A 332 5.79 -18.37 12.49
C VAL A 332 5.84 -18.14 14.01
N SER A 333 5.06 -17.20 14.54
CA SER A 333 4.96 -17.00 15.99
C SER A 333 4.30 -18.19 16.70
N GLY A 334 3.36 -18.89 16.06
CA GLY A 334 2.82 -20.18 16.53
C GLY A 334 3.88 -21.27 16.62
N ALA A 335 4.66 -21.44 15.55
CA ALA A 335 5.73 -22.42 15.51
C ALA A 335 6.78 -22.21 16.62
N ILE A 336 7.11 -20.96 16.98
CA ILE A 336 8.01 -20.66 18.11
C ILE A 336 7.44 -21.24 19.41
N LEU A 337 6.18 -20.95 19.72
CA LEU A 337 5.55 -21.36 20.97
C LEU A 337 5.40 -22.88 21.04
N ASP A 338 5.12 -23.55 19.92
CA ASP A 338 5.06 -25.01 19.84
C ASP A 338 6.43 -25.64 20.08
N ILE A 339 7.50 -25.11 19.47
CA ILE A 339 8.88 -25.56 19.69
C ILE A 339 9.25 -25.35 21.16
N TRP A 340 9.02 -24.18 21.72
CA TRP A 340 9.36 -23.90 23.13
C TRP A 340 8.56 -24.74 24.11
N THR A 341 7.29 -25.02 23.82
CA THR A 341 6.45 -25.89 24.67
C THR A 341 7.00 -27.32 24.69
N CYS A 342 7.58 -27.79 23.58
CA CYS A 342 8.24 -29.09 23.48
C CYS A 342 9.65 -29.11 24.10
N SER A 343 10.37 -27.98 24.09
CA SER A 343 11.77 -27.87 24.53
C SER A 343 11.96 -27.46 26.01
N VAL A 344 10.91 -27.46 26.85
CA VAL A 344 11.07 -27.21 28.29
C VAL A 344 11.71 -28.45 28.96
N PRO A 345 12.85 -28.32 29.65
CA PRO A 345 13.56 -29.44 30.29
C PRO A 345 12.71 -30.20 31.32
N GLY A 346 12.97 -31.51 31.43
CA GLY A 346 12.43 -32.36 32.50
C GLY A 346 10.99 -32.83 32.35
N GLY A 347 10.45 -32.73 31.14
CA GLY A 347 9.05 -33.04 30.88
C GLY A 347 8.12 -32.19 31.75
N ARG A 348 7.03 -32.77 32.25
CA ARG A 348 5.98 -32.03 32.98
C ARG A 348 6.41 -31.53 34.37
N LYS A 349 7.53 -31.99 34.94
CA LYS A 349 7.81 -31.86 36.38
C LYS A 349 8.95 -30.91 36.78
N GLU A 350 10.02 -30.73 36.00
CA GLU A 350 11.19 -29.95 36.48
C GLU A 350 10.97 -28.44 36.45
N ASN A 351 10.19 -27.90 35.51
CA ASN A 351 9.93 -26.46 35.40
C ASN A 351 8.45 -26.15 35.09
N PRO A 352 7.52 -26.45 36.02
CA PRO A 352 6.09 -26.25 35.81
C PRO A 352 5.75 -24.76 35.58
N TRP A 353 6.50 -23.85 36.21
CA TRP A 353 6.32 -22.40 36.04
C TRP A 353 6.67 -21.95 34.61
N LEU A 354 7.82 -22.36 34.07
CA LEU A 354 8.26 -21.96 32.74
C LEU A 354 7.29 -22.49 31.67
N ARG A 355 6.87 -23.74 31.80
CA ARG A 355 5.86 -24.34 30.91
C ARG A 355 4.53 -23.62 30.99
N LYS A 356 4.05 -23.30 32.21
CA LYS A 356 2.81 -22.53 32.40
C LYS A 356 2.94 -21.15 31.74
N LYS A 357 4.09 -20.50 31.87
CA LYS A 357 4.37 -19.20 31.24
C LYS A 357 4.36 -19.29 29.71
N VAL A 358 5.11 -20.20 29.09
CA VAL A 358 5.12 -20.39 27.63
C VAL A 358 3.73 -20.76 27.11
N LYS A 359 3.01 -21.68 27.78
CA LYS A 359 1.65 -22.06 27.39
C LYS A 359 0.64 -20.92 27.51
N SER A 360 0.89 -19.96 28.40
CA SER A 360 0.03 -18.77 28.54
C SER A 360 0.31 -17.69 27.49
N MET A 361 1.43 -17.79 26.78
CA MET A 361 1.74 -16.84 25.70
C MET A 361 0.78 -17.03 24.55
N ARG A 362 0.40 -15.91 23.95
CA ARG A 362 -0.41 -15.90 22.74
C ARG A 362 0.50 -15.68 21.54
N THR A 363 0.11 -16.30 20.43
CA THR A 363 0.70 -16.00 19.14
C THR A 363 0.47 -14.54 18.80
N ILE A 364 1.44 -13.93 18.12
CA ILE A 364 1.27 -12.59 17.56
C ILE A 364 0.23 -12.74 16.45
N ARG A 365 -0.83 -11.95 16.51
CA ARG A 365 -1.96 -12.02 15.60
C ARG A 365 -2.15 -10.67 14.96
N VAL A 366 -2.43 -10.69 13.67
CA VAL A 366 -2.83 -9.50 12.92
C VAL A 366 -4.31 -9.63 12.64
N TYR A 367 -5.06 -8.58 12.94
CA TYR A 367 -6.51 -8.53 12.79
C TYR A 367 -6.90 -7.47 11.77
N ALA A 368 -8.09 -7.63 11.19
CA ALA A 368 -8.80 -6.59 10.46
C ALA A 368 -10.09 -6.25 11.22
N GLY A 369 -10.37 -4.97 11.42
CA GLY A 369 -11.48 -4.53 12.25
C GLY A 369 -11.73 -3.02 12.14
N VAL A 370 -12.71 -2.49 12.85
CA VAL A 370 -12.95 -1.03 12.92
C VAL A 370 -13.23 -0.65 14.37
N GLY A 371 -12.55 0.38 14.88
CA GLY A 371 -12.84 0.94 16.20
C GLY A 371 -12.59 0.00 17.38
N GLY A 372 -11.79 -1.05 17.20
CA GLY A 372 -11.55 -2.11 18.20
C GLY A 372 -12.49 -3.31 18.11
N PHE A 373 -13.44 -3.29 17.18
CA PHE A 373 -14.20 -4.48 16.80
C PHE A 373 -13.44 -5.24 15.71
N TYR A 374 -13.01 -6.45 16.00
CA TYR A 374 -12.31 -7.31 15.05
C TYR A 374 -13.32 -8.12 14.21
N PHE A 375 -13.26 -7.98 12.89
CA PHE A 375 -14.13 -8.73 11.97
C PHE A 375 -13.53 -10.08 11.59
N TYR A 376 -12.24 -10.10 11.27
CA TYR A 376 -11.53 -11.33 10.95
C TYR A 376 -10.06 -11.24 11.33
N LYS A 377 -9.48 -12.41 11.59
CA LYS A 377 -8.05 -12.59 11.84
C LYS A 377 -7.38 -12.90 10.50
N LEU A 378 -6.22 -12.30 10.23
CA LEU A 378 -5.43 -12.66 9.05
C LEU A 378 -4.78 -14.02 9.26
N ASP A 379 -5.34 -15.03 8.60
CA ASP A 379 -4.80 -16.39 8.54
C ASP A 379 -4.62 -16.85 7.09
N GLU A 380 -4.12 -18.07 6.90
CA GLU A 380 -3.85 -18.62 5.56
C GLU A 380 -5.10 -18.66 4.67
N SER A 381 -6.30 -18.83 5.25
CA SER A 381 -7.55 -18.90 4.50
C SER A 381 -7.94 -17.55 3.90
N VAL A 382 -7.62 -16.45 4.59
CA VAL A 382 -7.94 -15.08 4.15
C VAL A 382 -7.33 -14.77 2.79
N LEU A 383 -6.11 -15.26 2.50
CA LEU A 383 -5.47 -15.04 1.20
C LEU A 383 -6.34 -15.59 0.06
N THR A 384 -6.72 -16.86 0.15
CA THR A 384 -7.55 -17.52 -0.87
C THR A 384 -8.93 -16.87 -0.96
N THR A 385 -9.59 -16.62 0.17
CA THR A 385 -10.91 -15.97 0.20
C THR A 385 -10.86 -14.58 -0.42
N TYR A 386 -9.80 -13.83 -0.20
CA TYR A 386 -9.65 -12.47 -0.74
C TYR A 386 -9.48 -12.48 -2.28
N PHE A 387 -8.69 -13.41 -2.82
CA PHE A 387 -8.57 -13.57 -4.28
C PHE A 387 -9.86 -14.04 -4.94
N VAL A 388 -10.56 -15.00 -4.31
CA VAL A 388 -11.88 -15.45 -4.78
C VAL A 388 -12.86 -14.27 -4.77
N ALA A 389 -12.87 -13.45 -3.72
CA ALA A 389 -13.73 -12.27 -3.65
C ALA A 389 -13.42 -11.27 -4.77
N ILE A 390 -12.15 -11.00 -5.09
CA ILE A 390 -11.79 -10.12 -6.22
C ILE A 390 -12.37 -10.67 -7.53
N LEU A 391 -12.25 -11.98 -7.77
CA LEU A 391 -12.78 -12.63 -8.97
C LEU A 391 -14.31 -12.57 -9.02
N ASP A 392 -14.98 -12.95 -7.92
CA ASP A 392 -16.45 -12.94 -7.81
C ASP A 392 -17.01 -11.53 -8.04
N TRP A 393 -16.40 -10.50 -7.44
CA TRP A 393 -16.82 -9.12 -7.69
C TRP A 393 -16.55 -8.68 -9.12
N THR A 394 -15.45 -9.10 -9.73
CA THR A 394 -15.17 -8.84 -11.16
C THR A 394 -16.24 -9.48 -12.05
N ILE A 395 -16.61 -10.74 -11.80
CA ILE A 395 -17.65 -11.46 -12.54
C ILE A 395 -19.01 -10.78 -12.34
N ASN A 396 -19.37 -10.43 -11.11
CA ASN A 396 -20.61 -9.74 -10.80
C ASN A 396 -20.70 -8.40 -11.54
N LEU A 397 -19.62 -7.63 -11.61
CA LEU A 397 -19.57 -6.38 -12.38
C LEU A 397 -19.74 -6.65 -13.89
N LEU A 398 -19.07 -7.67 -14.44
CA LEU A 398 -19.21 -8.06 -15.85
C LEU A 398 -20.64 -8.50 -16.21
N MET A 399 -21.30 -9.24 -15.31
CA MET A 399 -22.69 -9.71 -15.49
C MET A 399 -23.70 -8.58 -15.34
N THR A 400 -23.47 -7.65 -14.40
CA THR A 400 -24.36 -6.51 -14.15
C THR A 400 -24.32 -5.51 -15.31
N PHE A 401 -23.13 -5.21 -15.82
CA PHE A 401 -22.92 -4.23 -16.88
C PHE A 401 -22.74 -4.91 -18.25
N HIS A 402 -23.73 -5.70 -18.65
CA HIS A 402 -23.78 -6.30 -19.98
C HIS A 402 -24.25 -5.27 -21.03
N PRO A 403 -23.46 -4.94 -22.06
CA PRO A 403 -23.99 -4.15 -23.16
C PRO A 403 -24.87 -5.05 -24.00
N ARG A 404 -25.97 -4.53 -24.51
CA ARG A 404 -26.49 -5.09 -25.75
C ARG A 404 -25.55 -4.65 -26.87
N ALA A 405 -24.91 -5.59 -27.55
CA ALA A 405 -24.03 -5.31 -28.69
C ALA A 405 -24.74 -4.53 -29.82
N GLU A 406 -26.07 -4.54 -29.82
CA GLU A 406 -26.94 -3.82 -30.76
C GLU A 406 -26.95 -2.30 -30.50
N ASP A 407 -26.84 -1.86 -29.25
CA ASP A 407 -26.83 -0.43 -28.90
C ASP A 407 -25.51 0.24 -29.31
N VAL A 408 -24.39 -0.50 -29.27
CA VAL A 408 -23.06 0.00 -29.63
C VAL A 408 -22.94 0.28 -31.13
N LYS A 409 -23.55 -0.56 -31.99
CA LYS A 409 -23.54 -0.35 -33.44
C LYS A 409 -24.36 0.87 -33.85
N SER A 410 -25.51 1.09 -33.20
CA SER A 410 -26.33 2.30 -33.46
C SER A 410 -25.62 3.60 -33.08
N PHE A 411 -24.73 3.55 -32.08
CA PHE A 411 -23.90 4.69 -31.68
C PHE A 411 -22.78 4.96 -32.68
N VAL A 412 -22.18 3.93 -33.28
CA VAL A 412 -21.08 4.11 -34.26
C VAL A 412 -21.59 4.54 -35.64
N THR A 413 -22.82 4.21 -36.02
CA THR A 413 -23.39 4.59 -37.33
C THR A 413 -23.97 6.01 -37.39
N ASN A 414 -24.12 6.68 -36.25
CA ASN A 414 -24.65 8.05 -36.18
C ASN A 414 -23.57 9.14 -36.02
N PHE A 415 -22.30 8.76 -36.19
CA PHE A 415 -21.13 9.64 -36.32
C PHE A 415 -20.35 9.24 -37.57
#